data_AF-A0A7S2L018-F1
#
_entry.id   AF-A0A7S2L018-F1
#
_cell.length_a   1.000
_cell.length_b   1.000
_cell.length_c   1.000
_cell.angle_alpha   90.00
_cell.angle_beta   90.00
_cell.angle_gamma   90.00
#
_symmetry.space_group_name_H-M   'P 1'
#
loop_
_entity.id
_entity.type
_entity.pdbx_description
1 polymer ?
#
loop_
_entity_poly.entity_id
_entity_poly.type
_entity_poly.pdbx_seq_one_letter_code
_entity_poly.pdbx_strand_id
1 'polypeptide(L)'
;AAEVQHRMRCVRQSELTADQTSEVSGPLPMTEDSVRGTIQKILDEDAEVTKEEIYEQLLKQKVEIVLTAHPTEVNRRTLLKKYRRVTEQLALLDRADLNPYERTEAVSTLRRIIAAIWGSDEIRRQKPTPQQEALGG
;
A
#
# COMPACT_ATOMS: atom_id res chain seq x y z
N ALA A 1 -5.41 -8.65 -5.70
CA ALA A 1 -3.95 -8.51 -5.96
C ALA A 1 -3.66 -7.60 -7.15
N ALA A 2 -4.16 -7.91 -8.36
CA ALA A 2 -3.91 -7.08 -9.54
C ALA A 2 -4.42 -5.64 -9.40
N GLU A 3 -5.65 -5.44 -8.89
CA GLU A 3 -6.21 -4.11 -8.64
C GLU A 3 -5.39 -3.30 -7.61
N VAL A 4 -5.01 -3.93 -6.49
CA VAL A 4 -4.16 -3.29 -5.46
C VAL A 4 -2.82 -2.86 -6.06
N GLN A 5 -2.19 -3.72 -6.86
CA GLN A 5 -0.94 -3.41 -7.54
C GLN A 5 -1.12 -2.26 -8.56
N HIS A 6 -2.19 -2.27 -9.33
CA HIS A 6 -2.52 -1.20 -10.26
C HIS A 6 -2.73 0.13 -9.53
N ARG A 7 -3.50 0.14 -8.43
CA ARG A 7 -3.70 1.32 -7.59
C ARG A 7 -2.38 1.85 -7.03
N MET A 8 -1.52 0.97 -6.49
CA MET A 8 -0.18 1.35 -6.02
C MET A 8 0.73 1.88 -7.13
N ARG A 9 0.56 1.40 -8.37
CA ARG A 9 1.28 1.93 -9.53
C ARG A 9 0.78 3.32 -9.89
N CYS A 10 -0.53 3.53 -9.92
CA CYS A 10 -1.14 4.83 -10.19
C CYS A 10 -0.71 5.87 -9.16
N VAL A 11 -0.72 5.52 -7.87
CA VAL A 11 -0.26 6.42 -6.79
C VAL A 11 1.22 6.80 -6.97
N ARG A 12 2.11 5.81 -7.20
CA ARG A 12 3.52 6.10 -7.45
C ARG A 12 3.75 6.94 -8.70
N GLN A 13 2.99 6.70 -9.76
CA GLN A 13 3.05 7.51 -10.98
C GLN A 13 2.59 8.94 -10.72
N SER A 14 1.49 9.14 -9.98
CA SER A 14 1.02 10.48 -9.63
C SER A 14 2.00 11.23 -8.74
N GLU A 15 2.64 10.56 -7.78
CA GLU A 15 3.69 11.15 -6.93
C GLU A 15 4.90 11.58 -7.77
N LEU A 16 5.38 10.71 -8.67
CA LEU A 16 6.50 11.02 -9.57
C LEU A 16 6.18 12.18 -10.53
N THR A 17 4.96 12.24 -11.07
CA THR A 17 4.54 13.34 -11.94
C THR A 17 4.42 14.65 -11.16
N ALA A 18 3.88 14.63 -9.94
CA ALA A 18 3.76 15.80 -9.08
C ALA A 18 5.13 16.37 -8.68
N ASP A 19 6.12 15.51 -8.43
CA ASP A 19 7.50 15.92 -8.14
C ASP A 19 8.18 16.56 -9.36
N GLN A 20 7.90 16.08 -10.58
CA GLN A 20 8.47 16.66 -11.82
C GLN A 20 7.90 18.05 -12.16
N THR A 21 6.66 18.32 -11.77
CA THR A 21 6.00 19.62 -11.99
C THR A 21 6.31 20.66 -10.91
N SER A 22 6.90 20.25 -9.79
CA SER A 22 7.13 21.12 -8.63
C SER A 22 8.54 21.73 -8.67
N GLU A 23 8.65 23.06 -8.78
CA GLU A 23 9.95 23.78 -8.73
C GLU A 23 10.65 23.65 -7.36
N VAL A 24 9.88 23.39 -6.30
CA VAL A 24 10.38 23.25 -4.92
C VAL A 24 10.58 21.78 -4.59
N SER A 25 11.83 21.32 -4.63
CA SER A 25 12.22 19.96 -4.23
C SER A 25 12.07 19.77 -2.73
N GLY A 26 11.28 18.78 -2.31
CA GLY A 26 11.06 18.41 -0.92
C GLY A 26 10.69 16.94 -0.82
N PRO A 27 10.87 16.29 0.35
CA PRO A 27 10.72 14.84 0.51
C PRO A 27 9.27 14.34 0.46
N LEU A 28 8.28 15.24 0.32
CA LEU A 28 6.86 14.93 0.32
C LEU A 28 6.23 15.37 -1.01
N PRO A 29 5.35 14.53 -1.61
CA PRO A 29 4.74 14.81 -2.90
C PRO A 29 3.80 16.01 -2.82
N MET A 30 3.74 16.84 -3.87
CA MET A 30 2.83 17.99 -3.93
C MET A 30 1.53 17.62 -4.66
N THR A 31 0.60 16.98 -3.95
CA THR A 31 -0.74 16.59 -4.43
C THR A 31 -1.76 17.17 -3.46
N GLU A 32 -2.96 17.58 -3.91
CA GLU A 32 -3.95 18.26 -3.04
C GLU A 32 -4.23 17.49 -1.74
N ASP A 33 -4.43 16.17 -1.83
CA ASP A 33 -4.70 15.29 -0.68
C ASP A 33 -3.44 14.78 0.05
N SER A 34 -2.25 15.24 -0.34
CA SER A 34 -1.01 14.87 0.35
C SER A 34 -0.80 15.73 1.58
N VAL A 35 0.04 15.27 2.51
CA VAL A 35 0.43 16.05 3.70
C VAL A 35 0.96 17.42 3.30
N ARG A 36 1.82 17.48 2.28
CA ARG A 36 2.39 18.73 1.79
C ARG A 36 1.35 19.63 1.11
N GLY A 37 0.49 19.06 0.25
CA GLY A 37 -0.55 19.83 -0.43
C GLY A 37 -1.58 20.39 0.54
N THR A 38 -1.96 19.62 1.55
CA THR A 38 -2.87 20.07 2.61
C THR A 38 -2.26 21.24 3.40
N ILE A 39 -0.99 21.14 3.80
CA ILE A 39 -0.30 22.24 4.52
C ILE A 39 -0.21 23.48 3.62
N GLN A 40 0.14 23.32 2.34
CA GLN A 40 0.24 24.43 1.39
C GLN A 40 -1.12 25.12 1.21
N LYS A 41 -2.20 24.34 1.07
CA LYS A 41 -3.57 24.85 0.95
C LYS A 41 -3.99 25.65 2.18
N ILE A 42 -3.69 25.16 3.39
CA ILE A 42 -3.97 25.89 4.63
C ILE A 42 -3.22 27.23 4.66
N LEU A 43 -1.95 27.24 4.25
CA LEU A 43 -1.15 28.47 4.21
C LEU A 43 -1.61 29.46 3.13
N ASP A 44 -2.18 28.98 2.03
CA ASP A 44 -2.63 29.81 0.91
C ASP A 44 -4.07 30.32 1.10
N GLU A 45 -4.96 29.54 1.73
CA GLU A 45 -6.38 29.87 1.91
C GLU A 45 -6.66 30.61 3.24
N ASP A 46 -5.97 30.27 4.33
CA ASP A 46 -6.19 30.86 5.66
C ASP A 46 -5.03 31.79 6.04
N ALA A 47 -5.17 33.08 5.71
CA ALA A 47 -4.17 34.12 6.02
C ALA A 47 -3.93 34.34 7.53
N GLU A 48 -4.80 33.80 8.41
CA GLU A 48 -4.66 33.87 9.87
C GLU A 48 -3.80 32.76 10.46
N VAL A 49 -3.55 31.67 9.73
CA VAL A 49 -2.83 30.51 10.27
C VAL A 49 -1.34 30.64 10.01
N THR A 50 -0.56 30.66 11.08
CA THR A 50 0.91 30.74 11.02
C THR A 50 1.57 29.37 10.88
N LYS A 51 2.80 29.34 10.37
CA LYS A 51 3.58 28.09 10.24
C LYS A 51 3.86 27.46 11.61
N GLU A 52 4.07 28.31 12.61
CA GLU A 52 4.32 27.93 14.00
C GLU A 52 3.12 27.22 14.61
N GLU A 53 1.90 27.70 14.35
CA GLU A 53 0.67 27.06 14.82
C GLU A 53 0.45 25.69 14.19
N ILE A 54 0.65 25.56 12.87
CA ILE A 54 0.57 24.26 12.18
C ILE A 54 1.57 23.27 12.78
N TYR A 55 2.81 23.72 13.00
CA TYR A 55 3.84 22.90 13.61
C TYR A 55 3.46 22.43 15.02
N GLU A 56 2.95 23.34 15.86
CA GLU A 56 2.48 22.98 17.21
C GLU A 56 1.32 21.99 17.19
N GLN A 57 0.37 22.12 16.26
CA GLN A 57 -0.76 21.19 16.14
C GLN A 57 -0.30 19.81 15.69
N LEU A 58 0.63 19.73 14.73
CA LEU A 58 1.22 18.46 14.29
C LEU A 58 1.95 17.74 15.43
N LEU A 59 2.62 18.48 16.33
CA LEU A 59 3.26 17.89 17.52
C LEU A 59 2.25 17.36 18.54
N LYS A 60 1.06 17.94 18.60
CA LYS A 60 -0.02 17.54 19.52
C LYS A 60 -0.91 16.45 18.93
N GLN A 61 -0.93 16.30 17.60
CA GLN A 61 -1.76 15.33 16.90
C GLN A 61 -1.38 13.89 17.27
N LYS A 62 -2.39 13.08 17.57
CA LYS A 62 -2.23 11.65 17.83
C LYS A 62 -3.18 10.87 16.93
N VAL A 63 -2.64 9.87 16.25
CA VAL A 63 -3.41 8.93 15.43
C VAL A 63 -3.20 7.55 16.02
N GLU A 64 -4.30 6.90 16.41
CA GLU A 64 -4.27 5.54 16.92
C GLU A 64 -4.98 4.62 15.92
N ILE A 65 -4.27 3.58 15.46
CA ILE A 65 -4.81 2.59 14.55
C ILE A 65 -5.25 1.39 15.39
N VAL A 66 -6.57 1.24 15.55
CA VAL A 66 -7.14 0.07 16.23
C VAL A 66 -7.47 -0.99 15.19
N LEU A 67 -6.67 -2.06 15.18
CA LEU A 67 -6.94 -3.23 14.35
C LEU A 67 -8.08 -4.03 14.99
N THR A 68 -9.14 -4.28 14.22
CA THR A 68 -10.27 -5.10 14.66
C THR A 68 -10.23 -6.44 13.94
N ALA A 69 -10.62 -7.50 14.64
CA ALA A 69 -10.76 -8.81 14.01
C ALA A 69 -11.88 -8.74 12.96
N HIS A 70 -11.58 -9.10 11.72
CA HIS A 70 -12.60 -9.18 10.69
C HIS A 70 -13.47 -10.43 10.93
N PRO A 71 -14.80 -10.30 11.06
CA PRO A 71 -15.68 -11.39 11.51
C PRO A 71 -15.72 -12.62 10.58
N THR A 72 -15.19 -12.50 9.36
CA THR A 72 -15.14 -13.58 8.37
C THR A 72 -13.76 -13.83 7.76
N GLU A 73 -12.73 -13.04 8.10
CA GLU A 73 -11.42 -13.12 7.45
C GLU A 73 -10.27 -13.05 8.44
N VAL A 74 -10.02 -14.14 9.17
CA VAL A 74 -8.63 -14.43 9.54
C VAL A 74 -7.96 -15.03 8.32
N ASN A 75 -7.61 -14.15 7.37
CA ASN A 75 -6.77 -14.50 6.23
C ASN A 75 -5.53 -15.22 6.79
N ARG A 76 -5.34 -16.49 6.42
CA ARG A 76 -4.19 -17.25 6.94
C ARG A 76 -2.94 -16.47 6.58
N ARG A 77 -2.05 -16.22 7.56
CA ARG A 77 -0.76 -15.52 7.35
C ARG A 77 0.05 -16.11 6.18
N THR A 78 -0.14 -17.40 5.90
CA THR A 78 0.43 -18.10 4.75
C THR A 78 -0.14 -17.62 3.40
N LEU A 79 -1.44 -17.35 3.31
CA LEU A 79 -2.07 -16.78 2.11
C LEU A 79 -1.64 -15.33 1.89
N LEU A 80 -1.60 -14.49 2.94
CA LEU A 80 -1.04 -13.14 2.85
C LEU A 80 0.38 -13.14 2.29
N LYS A 81 1.24 -14.07 2.76
CA LYS A 81 2.59 -14.25 2.20
C LYS A 81 2.56 -14.62 0.72
N LYS A 82 1.64 -15.50 0.27
CA LYS A 82 1.50 -15.85 -1.15
C LYS A 82 1.04 -14.64 -1.98
N TYR A 83 0.06 -13.87 -1.50
CA TYR A 83 -0.40 -12.65 -2.17
C TYR A 83 0.68 -11.56 -2.26
N ARG A 84 1.52 -11.40 -1.22
CA ARG A 84 2.71 -10.53 -1.30
C ARG A 84 3.66 -10.98 -2.41
N ARG A 85 3.98 -12.27 -2.49
CA ARG A 85 4.81 -12.82 -3.55
C ARG A 85 4.21 -12.63 -4.94
N VAL A 86 2.89 -12.74 -5.10
CA VAL A 86 2.20 -12.39 -6.36
C VAL A 86 2.47 -10.92 -6.72
N THR A 87 2.31 -10.02 -5.76
CA THR A 87 2.52 -8.58 -5.95
C THR A 87 3.97 -8.27 -6.34
N GLU A 88 4.95 -8.93 -5.70
CA GLU A 88 6.37 -8.83 -6.05
C GLU A 88 6.67 -9.30 -7.48
N GLN A 89 6.08 -10.43 -7.92
CA GLN A 89 6.27 -10.93 -9.29
C GLN A 89 5.62 -10.02 -10.33
N LEU A 90 4.45 -9.44 -10.03
CA LEU A 90 3.82 -8.45 -10.89
C LEU A 90 4.69 -7.19 -11.00
N ALA A 91 5.26 -6.71 -9.88
CA ALA A 91 6.18 -5.57 -9.89
C ALA A 91 7.46 -5.85 -10.69
N LEU A 92 7.99 -7.08 -10.64
CA LEU A 92 9.13 -7.48 -11.46
C LEU A 92 8.78 -7.45 -12.96
N LEU A 93 7.59 -7.92 -13.33
CA LEU A 93 7.10 -7.94 -14.71
C LEU A 93 6.78 -6.54 -15.27
N ASP A 94 6.55 -5.55 -14.40
CA ASP A 94 6.33 -4.15 -14.77
C ASP A 94 7.64 -3.41 -15.12
N ARG A 95 8.81 -4.02 -14.89
CA ARG A 95 10.11 -3.42 -15.22
C ARG A 95 10.34 -3.37 -16.73
N ALA A 96 10.77 -2.20 -17.22
CA ALA A 96 11.06 -1.99 -18.65
C ALA A 96 12.35 -2.68 -19.12
N ASP A 97 13.27 -2.97 -18.20
CA ASP A 97 14.62 -3.51 -18.46
C ASP A 97 14.72 -5.04 -18.32
N LEU A 98 13.60 -5.76 -18.37
CA LEU A 98 13.56 -7.20 -18.05
C LEU A 98 13.97 -8.09 -19.24
N ASN A 99 14.90 -9.02 -19.00
CA ASN A 99 15.35 -9.99 -20.01
C ASN A 99 14.24 -11.03 -20.32
N PRO A 100 14.08 -11.49 -21.58
CA PRO A 100 13.18 -12.60 -21.94
C PRO A 100 13.25 -13.84 -21.02
N TYR A 101 14.45 -14.22 -20.56
CA TYR A 101 14.62 -15.34 -19.63
C TYR A 101 14.00 -15.04 -18.26
N GLU A 102 14.31 -13.88 -17.68
CA GLU A 102 13.77 -13.42 -16.40
C GLU A 102 12.24 -13.28 -16.45
N ARG A 103 11.71 -12.79 -17.58
CA ARG A 103 10.26 -12.72 -17.81
C ARG A 103 9.61 -14.11 -17.76
N THR A 104 10.24 -15.10 -18.39
CA THR A 104 9.74 -16.48 -18.44
C THR A 104 9.77 -17.12 -17.05
N GLU A 105 10.85 -16.93 -16.31
CA GLU A 105 11.01 -17.34 -14.90
C GLU A 105 9.95 -16.71 -13.99
N ALA A 106 9.73 -15.39 -14.13
CA ALA A 106 8.74 -14.64 -13.34
C ALA A 106 7.31 -15.13 -13.61
N VAL A 107 6.95 -15.35 -14.89
CA VAL A 107 5.63 -15.91 -15.26
C VAL A 107 5.47 -17.35 -14.76
N SER A 108 6.52 -18.19 -14.85
CA SER A 108 6.51 -19.56 -14.33
C SER A 108 6.30 -19.57 -12.81
N THR A 109 7.02 -18.70 -12.10
CA THR A 109 6.89 -18.52 -10.65
C THR A 109 5.49 -18.04 -10.27
N LEU A 110 4.94 -17.07 -11.01
CA LEU A 110 3.59 -16.58 -10.80
C LEU A 110 2.54 -17.70 -10.95
N ARG A 111 2.64 -18.52 -11.99
CA ARG A 111 1.77 -19.70 -12.19
C ARG A 111 1.86 -20.68 -11.03
N ARG A 112 3.07 -20.97 -10.55
CA ARG A 112 3.28 -21.86 -9.40
C ARG A 112 2.63 -21.32 -8.13
N ILE A 113 2.72 -20.01 -7.89
CA ILE A 113 2.07 -19.38 -6.72
C ILE A 113 0.55 -19.45 -6.84
N ILE A 114 -0.01 -19.16 -8.02
CA ILE A 114 -1.46 -19.23 -8.27
C ILE A 114 -1.97 -20.67 -8.08
N ALA A 115 -1.27 -21.67 -8.63
CA ALA A 115 -1.62 -23.07 -8.44
C ALA A 115 -1.56 -23.49 -6.95
N ALA A 116 -0.56 -23.00 -6.21
CA ALA A 116 -0.45 -23.25 -4.78
C ALA A 116 -1.54 -22.55 -3.96
N ILE A 117 -2.07 -21.41 -4.41
CA ILE A 117 -3.24 -20.76 -3.79
C ILE A 117 -4.49 -21.59 -4.09
N TRP A 118 -4.73 -21.92 -5.36
CA TRP A 118 -5.88 -22.70 -5.82
C TRP A 118 -6.00 -24.07 -5.12
N GLY A 119 -4.89 -24.77 -4.93
CA GLY A 119 -4.86 -26.05 -4.22
C GLY A 119 -4.98 -25.94 -2.69
N SER A 120 -5.05 -24.74 -2.13
CA SER A 120 -5.24 -24.53 -0.68
C SER A 120 -6.72 -24.33 -0.39
N ASP A 121 -7.30 -25.10 0.53
CA ASP A 121 -8.66 -24.83 1.02
C ASP A 121 -8.65 -23.57 1.90
N GLU A 122 -9.13 -22.46 1.34
CA GLU A 122 -9.20 -21.13 1.96
C GLU A 122 -10.42 -20.98 2.88
N ILE A 123 -11.44 -21.83 2.73
CA ILE A 123 -12.69 -21.69 3.47
C ILE A 123 -12.53 -22.33 4.85
N ARG A 124 -12.51 -21.49 5.88
CA ARG A 124 -12.61 -21.98 7.27
C ARG A 124 -14.04 -22.46 7.53
N ARG A 125 -14.19 -23.78 7.66
CA ARG A 125 -15.47 -24.41 8.04
C ARG A 125 -15.83 -24.23 9.53
N GLN A 126 -14.87 -23.77 10.34
CA GLN A 126 -15.04 -23.51 11.78
C GLN A 126 -14.53 -22.12 12.14
N LYS A 127 -15.26 -21.44 13.03
CA LYS A 127 -14.89 -20.12 13.54
C LYS A 127 -13.54 -20.20 14.27
N PRO A 128 -12.58 -19.31 13.97
CA PRO A 128 -11.31 -19.25 14.70
C PRO A 128 -11.53 -18.91 16.18
N THR A 129 -10.62 -19.35 17.03
CA THR A 129 -10.65 -18.97 18.45
C THR A 129 -10.12 -17.53 18.62
N PRO A 130 -10.49 -16.81 19.69
CA PRO A 130 -10.00 -15.46 19.94
C PRO A 130 -8.46 -15.34 19.94
N GLN A 131 -7.75 -16.39 20.38
CA GLN A 131 -6.29 -16.42 20.32
C GLN A 131 -5.76 -16.51 18.89
N GLN A 132 -6.45 -17.22 18.00
CA GLN A 132 -6.09 -17.31 16.59
C GLN A 132 -6.43 -16.03 15.82
N GLU A 133 -7.47 -15.31 16.23
CA GLU A 133 -7.80 -13.98 15.71
C GLU A 133 -6.72 -12.96 16.13
N ALA A 134 -6.30 -12.96 17.39
CA ALA A 134 -5.21 -12.09 17.87
C ALA A 134 -3.84 -12.40 17.23
N LEU A 135 -3.55 -13.66 16.89
CA LEU A 135 -2.32 -14.05 16.20
C LEU A 135 -2.36 -13.76 14.68
N GLY A 136 -3.56 -13.69 14.12
CA GLY A 136 -3.81 -13.49 12.69
C GLY A 136 -3.99 -12.03 12.27
N GLY A 137 -4.35 -11.17 13.22
CA GLY A 137 -4.32 -9.71 13.08
C GLY A 137 -2.93 -9.13 12.88
#